data_AF-A0A0C9XZ76-F1
#
_entry.id   AF-A0A0C9XZ76-F1
#
_cell.length_a   1.000
_cell.length_b   1.000
_cell.length_c   1.000
_cell.angle_alpha   90.00
_cell.angle_beta   90.00
_cell.angle_gamma   90.00
#
_symmetry.space_group_name_H-M   'P 1'
#
loop_
_entity.id
_entity.type
_entity.pdbx_description
1 polymer ?
#
loop_
_entity_poly.entity_id
_entity_poly.type
_entity_poly.pdbx_seq_one_letter_code
_entity_poly.pdbx_strand_id
1 'polypeptide(L)'
;MLPHLDPPENTNPRASVSLGNGYILLAKRDKRLTTLRGAEATIISDYLNLPHAPRIRQWARLRLPNGQIARSEYQELQKSPEEIHMARNVKVRGYYRMAEVRYYARLVIQAADNHSDDDEDLNTPDQFAFDNVTLVTLYSDPHPQLLEHSYGAVVSCTKLGEASLQVIPISAIQSVVAMVPHRPMIDGRARDRYFLVEKMGMDIARLGVEEDEED
;
A
#
# COMPACT_ATOMS: atom_id res chain seq x y z
N MET A 1 24.83 -35.99 7.29
CA MET A 1 25.33 -34.62 7.52
C MET A 1 24.38 -33.68 6.82
N LEU A 2 23.66 -32.84 7.58
CA LEU A 2 22.78 -31.82 7.02
C LEU A 2 23.64 -30.60 6.63
N PRO A 3 23.59 -30.13 5.38
CA PRO A 3 24.26 -28.89 5.01
C PRO A 3 23.56 -27.72 5.69
N HIS A 4 24.38 -26.78 6.13
CA HIS A 4 24.05 -25.65 6.99
C HIS A 4 22.96 -24.76 6.38
N LEU A 5 22.04 -24.33 7.26
CA LEU A 5 21.12 -23.22 7.05
C LEU A 5 21.94 -21.92 7.08
N ASP A 6 22.49 -21.52 5.94
CA ASP A 6 22.90 -20.12 5.79
C ASP A 6 21.64 -19.25 6.01
N PRO A 7 21.72 -18.17 6.80
CA PRO A 7 20.63 -17.21 6.87
C PRO A 7 20.32 -16.75 5.45
N PRO A 8 19.04 -16.65 5.04
CA PRO A 8 18.70 -16.33 3.66
C PRO A 8 19.43 -15.05 3.28
N GLU A 9 20.32 -15.13 2.30
CA GLU A 9 20.98 -13.96 1.72
C GLU A 9 19.89 -12.92 1.45
N ASN A 10 20.13 -11.68 1.87
CA ASN A 10 19.20 -10.58 1.66
C ASN A 10 19.05 -10.37 0.14
N THR A 11 18.10 -11.10 -0.44
CA THR A 11 17.85 -11.23 -1.89
C THR A 11 17.10 -10.02 -2.43
N ASN A 12 16.91 -9.00 -1.59
CA ASN A 12 16.24 -7.79 -2.01
C ASN A 12 17.18 -6.93 -2.87
N PRO A 13 16.68 -6.33 -3.96
CA PRO A 13 17.48 -5.44 -4.77
C PRO A 13 18.08 -4.30 -3.94
N ARG A 14 19.31 -3.89 -4.25
CA ARG A 14 20.13 -2.92 -3.48
C ARG A 14 19.43 -1.61 -3.05
N ALA A 15 18.35 -1.18 -3.72
CA ALA A 15 17.59 0.02 -3.37
C ALA A 15 16.24 -0.25 -2.66
N SER A 16 16.05 -1.47 -2.13
CA SER A 16 14.92 -1.78 -1.25
C SER A 16 15.16 -1.27 0.17
N VAL A 17 14.08 -0.90 0.87
CA VAL A 17 14.13 -0.45 2.26
C VAL A 17 13.25 -1.36 3.11
N SER A 18 13.84 -2.03 4.10
CA SER A 18 13.09 -2.78 5.11
C SER A 18 12.43 -1.80 6.07
N LEU A 19 11.13 -1.98 6.32
CA LEU A 19 10.34 -1.15 7.23
C LEU A 19 10.05 -1.83 8.57
N GLY A 20 10.60 -3.04 8.78
CA GLY A 20 10.23 -3.91 9.90
C GLY A 20 8.92 -4.67 9.67
N ASN A 21 8.64 -5.65 10.54
CA ASN A 21 7.42 -6.48 10.53
C ASN A 21 7.11 -7.15 9.17
N GLY A 22 8.14 -7.43 8.36
CA GLY A 22 8.00 -8.06 7.04
C GLY A 22 7.63 -7.13 5.89
N TYR A 23 7.42 -5.83 6.13
CA TYR A 23 7.16 -4.84 5.06
C TYR A 23 8.47 -4.37 4.41
N ILE A 24 8.53 -4.36 3.08
CA ILE A 24 9.70 -3.88 2.32
C ILE A 24 9.27 -2.99 1.16
N LEU A 25 9.76 -1.76 1.13
CA LEU A 25 9.69 -0.92 -0.08
C LEU A 25 10.69 -1.43 -1.10
N LEU A 26 10.25 -1.76 -2.31
CA LEU A 26 11.13 -2.32 -3.34
C LEU A 26 11.79 -1.21 -4.17
N ALA A 27 12.95 -1.51 -4.77
CA ALA A 27 13.81 -0.56 -5.50
C ALA A 27 13.15 0.27 -6.63
N LYS A 28 11.92 -0.06 -7.01
CA LYS A 28 11.19 0.66 -8.06
C LYS A 28 10.59 1.95 -7.49
N ARG A 29 11.38 3.02 -7.53
CA ARG A 29 11.09 4.33 -6.94
C ARG A 29 11.60 5.48 -7.80
N ASP A 30 11.23 6.70 -7.41
CA ASP A 30 11.82 7.94 -7.91
C ASP A 30 13.35 7.97 -7.78
N LYS A 31 14.01 8.47 -8.82
CA LYS A 31 15.46 8.74 -8.78
C LYS A 31 15.78 9.99 -7.96
N ARG A 32 14.97 11.05 -8.09
CA ARG A 32 15.12 12.35 -7.41
C ARG A 32 13.87 12.68 -6.60
N LEU A 33 13.97 13.59 -5.64
CA LEU A 33 12.79 14.03 -4.88
C LEU A 33 11.82 14.81 -5.79
N THR A 34 10.55 14.47 -5.67
CA THR A 34 9.41 14.99 -6.44
C THR A 34 8.67 16.05 -5.64
N THR A 35 8.37 17.18 -6.28
CA THR A 35 7.52 18.24 -5.71
C THR A 35 6.06 17.87 -5.89
N LEU A 36 5.32 17.77 -4.79
CA LEU A 36 3.89 17.51 -4.80
C LEU A 36 3.09 18.75 -5.22
N ARG A 37 1.90 18.54 -5.78
CA ARG A 37 1.00 19.61 -6.24
C ARG A 37 -0.45 19.28 -5.90
N GLY A 38 -1.29 20.32 -5.84
CA GLY A 38 -2.74 20.18 -5.69
C GLY A 38 -3.15 19.48 -4.39
N ALA A 39 -4.13 18.57 -4.49
CA ALA A 39 -4.69 17.85 -3.35
C ALA A 39 -3.64 17.01 -2.61
N GLU A 40 -2.69 16.39 -3.32
CA GLU A 40 -1.63 15.58 -2.69
C GLU A 40 -0.73 16.42 -1.79
N ALA A 41 -0.34 17.62 -2.25
CA ALA A 41 0.47 18.52 -1.45
C ALA A 41 -0.27 18.95 -0.18
N THR A 42 -1.55 19.29 -0.30
CA THR A 42 -2.37 19.72 0.83
C THR A 42 -2.49 18.60 1.89
N ILE A 43 -2.82 17.38 1.46
CA ILE A 43 -2.99 16.26 2.39
C ILE A 43 -1.66 15.90 3.08
N ILE A 44 -0.53 15.95 2.37
CA ILE A 44 0.78 15.62 2.95
C ILE A 44 1.26 16.73 3.90
N SER A 45 1.05 18.00 3.57
CA SER A 45 1.37 19.10 4.48
C SER A 45 0.52 19.05 5.76
N ASP A 46 -0.78 18.76 5.60
CA ASP A 46 -1.71 18.63 6.73
C ASP A 46 -1.32 17.44 7.62
N TYR A 47 -0.99 16.28 7.02
CA TYR A 47 -0.53 15.10 7.76
C TYR A 47 0.74 15.38 8.59
N LEU A 48 1.69 16.14 8.02
CA LEU A 48 2.94 16.49 8.69
C LEU A 48 2.83 17.72 9.60
N ASN A 49 1.69 18.39 9.62
CA ASN A 49 1.49 19.69 10.29
C ASN A 49 2.54 20.74 9.86
N LEU A 50 2.79 20.82 8.55
CA LEU A 50 3.71 21.76 7.92
C LEU A 50 2.96 22.78 7.06
N PRO A 51 3.51 24.00 6.86
CA PRO A 51 2.86 25.00 6.00
C PRO A 51 2.84 24.59 4.51
N HIS A 52 3.79 23.76 4.09
CA HIS A 52 3.90 23.27 2.72
C HIS A 52 4.41 21.83 2.70
N ALA A 53 4.01 21.07 1.68
CA ALA A 53 4.48 19.69 1.54
C ALA A 53 5.98 19.68 1.17
N PRO A 54 6.79 18.84 1.85
CA PRO A 54 8.16 18.62 1.44
C PRO A 54 8.23 17.91 0.09
N ARG A 55 9.41 17.95 -0.54
CA ARG A 55 9.68 17.09 -1.69
C ARG A 55 9.81 15.65 -1.19
N ILE A 56 9.18 14.70 -1.86
CA ILE A 56 9.17 13.30 -1.42
C ILE A 56 9.75 12.39 -2.49
N ARG A 57 10.16 11.20 -2.08
CA ARG A 57 10.48 10.11 -2.99
C ARG A 57 9.28 9.18 -3.06
N GLN A 58 8.79 8.88 -4.27
CA GLN A 58 7.66 7.96 -4.45
C GLN A 58 8.16 6.55 -4.80
N TRP A 59 7.62 5.55 -4.12
CA TRP A 59 7.85 4.13 -4.39
C TRP A 59 6.62 3.54 -5.09
N ALA A 60 6.87 2.69 -6.08
CA ALA A 60 5.83 2.03 -6.88
C ALA A 60 5.43 0.65 -6.35
N ARG A 61 6.21 0.06 -5.43
CA ARG A 61 6.04 -1.32 -4.99
C ARG A 61 6.36 -1.50 -3.51
N LEU A 62 5.47 -2.21 -2.84
CA LEU A 62 5.60 -2.64 -1.45
C LEU A 62 5.45 -4.16 -1.39
N ARG A 63 6.40 -4.85 -0.77
CA ARG A 63 6.24 -6.24 -0.35
C ARG A 63 5.58 -6.25 1.03
N LEU A 64 4.47 -6.95 1.15
CA LEU A 64 3.72 -7.16 2.38
C LEU A 64 4.33 -8.33 3.20
N PRO A 65 4.01 -8.45 4.50
CA PRO A 65 4.53 -9.51 5.35
C PRO A 65 4.13 -10.91 4.88
N ASN A 66 3.01 -11.03 4.18
CA ASN A 66 2.55 -12.28 3.55
C ASN A 66 3.23 -12.56 2.19
N GLY A 67 4.24 -11.78 1.80
CA GLY A 67 4.98 -11.93 0.55
C GLY A 67 4.30 -11.34 -0.69
N GLN A 68 3.05 -10.83 -0.60
CA GLN A 68 2.41 -10.16 -1.74
C GLN A 68 3.17 -8.89 -2.13
N ILE A 69 3.20 -8.58 -3.42
CA ILE A 69 3.72 -7.31 -3.92
C ILE A 69 2.54 -6.42 -4.30
N ALA A 70 2.26 -5.44 -3.46
CA ALA A 70 1.32 -4.36 -3.73
C ALA A 70 2.00 -3.34 -4.65
N ARG A 71 1.33 -2.99 -5.75
CA ARG A 71 1.78 -2.00 -6.74
C ARG A 71 1.06 -0.68 -6.53
N SER A 72 1.44 0.34 -7.26
CA SER A 72 0.84 1.67 -7.16
C SER A 72 0.54 2.26 -8.54
N GLU A 73 -0.38 3.20 -8.60
CA GLU A 73 -0.74 3.94 -9.81
C GLU A 73 0.45 4.67 -10.43
N TYR A 74 1.28 5.30 -9.59
CA TYR A 74 2.40 6.19 -9.96
C TYR A 74 3.23 5.71 -11.17
N GLN A 75 3.51 4.41 -11.26
CA GLN A 75 4.30 3.89 -12.37
C GLN A 75 3.50 3.09 -13.40
N GLU A 76 2.28 2.70 -13.08
CA GLU A 76 1.44 1.98 -14.04
C GLU A 76 0.76 2.91 -15.04
N LEU A 77 0.58 4.20 -14.74
CA LEU A 77 0.16 5.21 -15.72
C LEU A 77 1.17 5.41 -16.87
N GLN A 78 2.41 4.96 -16.70
CA GLN A 78 3.47 5.04 -17.71
C GLN A 78 3.54 3.80 -18.61
N LYS A 79 2.60 2.86 -18.45
CA LYS A 79 2.55 1.60 -19.19
C LYS A 79 1.39 1.58 -20.16
N SER A 80 1.49 0.76 -21.20
CA SER A 80 0.32 0.54 -22.06
C SER A 80 -0.78 -0.19 -21.27
N PRO A 81 -2.06 -0.01 -21.61
CA PRO A 81 -3.18 -0.67 -20.94
C PRO A 81 -3.02 -2.19 -20.82
N GLU A 82 -2.35 -2.82 -21.78
CA GLU A 82 -2.08 -4.26 -21.85
C GLU A 82 -1.03 -4.73 -20.84
N GLU A 83 -0.20 -3.82 -20.30
CA GLU A 83 0.89 -4.11 -19.35
C GLU A 83 0.53 -3.77 -17.89
N ILE A 84 -0.69 -3.30 -17.65
CA ILE A 84 -1.23 -3.00 -16.33
C ILE A 84 -1.63 -4.32 -15.65
N HIS A 85 -0.82 -4.78 -14.70
CA HIS A 85 -1.27 -5.86 -13.80
C HIS A 85 -1.96 -5.22 -12.59
N MET A 86 -3.26 -5.52 -12.40
CA MET A 86 -4.16 -4.88 -11.43
C MET A 86 -3.89 -5.21 -9.95
N ALA A 87 -2.65 -5.06 -9.47
CA ALA A 87 -2.25 -5.29 -8.08
C ALA A 87 -2.15 -3.98 -7.25
N ARG A 88 -2.96 -2.96 -7.59
CA ARG A 88 -3.02 -1.65 -6.90
C ARG A 88 -4.00 -1.61 -5.73
N ASN A 89 -4.95 -2.55 -5.71
CA ASN A 89 -6.00 -2.55 -4.70
C ASN A 89 -5.54 -3.32 -3.48
N VAL A 90 -5.78 -2.75 -2.31
CA VAL A 90 -5.38 -3.31 -1.03
C VAL A 90 -6.56 -3.36 -0.07
N LYS A 91 -6.57 -4.38 0.77
CA LYS A 91 -7.39 -4.42 1.97
C LYS A 91 -6.64 -3.71 3.09
N VAL A 92 -7.32 -2.76 3.72
CA VAL A 92 -6.78 -1.96 4.82
C VAL A 92 -7.46 -2.41 6.11
N ARG A 93 -6.77 -2.31 7.26
CA ARG A 93 -7.37 -2.58 8.57
C ARG A 93 -8.69 -1.81 8.72
N GLY A 94 -9.69 -2.51 9.23
CA GLY A 94 -11.08 -2.05 9.26
C GLY A 94 -11.98 -3.02 8.47
N TYR A 95 -13.25 -3.07 8.84
CA TYR A 95 -14.21 -3.96 8.19
C TYR A 95 -14.49 -3.48 6.77
N TYR A 96 -14.30 -4.36 5.78
CA TYR A 96 -14.49 -4.09 4.34
C TYR A 96 -13.94 -2.74 3.85
N ARG A 97 -12.75 -2.35 4.30
CA ARG A 97 -12.08 -1.14 3.81
C ARG A 97 -11.08 -1.50 2.72
N MET A 98 -11.37 -1.06 1.50
CA MET A 98 -10.52 -1.26 0.33
C MET A 98 -10.04 0.08 -0.17
N ALA A 99 -8.81 0.09 -0.68
CA ALA A 99 -8.20 1.30 -1.20
C ALA A 99 -7.39 0.97 -2.46
N GLU A 100 -7.30 1.93 -3.37
CA GLU A 100 -6.40 1.90 -4.51
C GLU A 100 -5.17 2.76 -4.19
N VAL A 101 -3.99 2.16 -4.31
CA VAL A 101 -2.71 2.79 -3.96
C VAL A 101 -2.23 3.71 -5.07
N ARG A 102 -1.91 4.97 -4.72
CA ARG A 102 -1.22 5.91 -5.63
C ARG A 102 0.28 5.73 -5.61
N TYR A 103 0.86 5.80 -4.42
CA TYR A 103 2.29 5.57 -4.17
C TYR A 103 2.55 5.28 -2.68
N TYR A 104 3.75 4.79 -2.42
CA TYR A 104 4.30 4.66 -1.07
C TYR A 104 5.38 5.73 -0.86
N ALA A 105 5.54 6.21 0.36
CA ALA A 105 6.53 7.22 0.70
C ALA A 105 7.08 7.01 2.12
N ARG A 106 8.30 7.48 2.34
CA ARG A 106 8.89 7.67 3.67
C ARG A 106 8.95 9.18 3.91
N LEU A 107 8.17 9.68 4.87
CA LEU A 107 8.12 11.10 5.20
C LEU A 107 9.03 11.36 6.40
N VAL A 108 9.90 12.36 6.30
CA VAL A 108 10.73 12.80 7.41
C VAL A 108 9.84 13.53 8.42
N ILE A 109 9.82 13.06 9.66
CA ILE A 109 9.08 13.71 10.77
C ILE A 109 10.01 14.41 11.76
N GLN A 110 11.30 14.04 11.77
CA GLN A 110 12.34 14.71 12.54
C GLN A 110 13.68 14.53 11.84
N ALA A 111 14.46 15.60 11.73
CA ALA A 111 15.85 15.55 11.31
C ALA A 111 16.76 15.78 12.51
N ALA A 112 17.92 15.13 12.56
CA ALA A 112 18.99 15.56 13.43
C ALA A 112 19.49 16.95 12.96
N ASP A 113 19.81 17.84 13.90
CA ASP A 113 20.09 19.26 13.61
C ASP A 113 21.16 19.46 12.50
N ASN A 114 20.90 20.46 11.63
CA ASN A 114 21.77 20.99 10.56
C ASN A 114 21.99 20.14 9.30
N HIS A 115 20.95 19.68 8.58
CA HIS A 115 21.14 19.13 7.22
C HIS A 115 20.40 19.95 6.15
N SER A 116 21.10 20.24 5.06
CA SER A 116 20.66 21.06 3.93
C SER A 116 19.68 20.31 3.02
N ASP A 117 18.65 21.02 2.54
CA ASP A 117 17.47 20.53 1.80
C ASP A 117 17.70 19.80 0.45
N ASP A 118 18.94 19.64 -0.01
CA ASP A 118 19.21 19.24 -1.39
C ASP A 118 19.86 17.84 -1.52
N ASP A 119 19.05 16.89 -1.99
CA ASP A 119 19.44 15.60 -2.58
C ASP A 119 20.23 14.62 -1.68
N GLU A 120 20.11 14.73 -0.36
CA GLU A 120 20.66 13.74 0.57
C GLU A 120 19.98 12.36 0.44
N ASP A 121 20.75 11.29 0.67
CA ASP A 121 20.16 9.95 0.73
C ASP A 121 19.34 9.83 2.03
N LEU A 122 18.03 10.08 1.90
CA LEU A 122 17.01 9.88 2.95
C LEU A 122 16.94 8.43 3.50
N ASN A 123 17.89 7.56 3.15
CA ASN A 123 18.01 6.23 3.73
C ASN A 123 19.26 6.07 4.60
N THR A 124 20.03 7.14 4.83
CA THR A 124 21.17 7.10 5.76
C THR A 124 20.64 6.78 7.17
N PRO A 125 21.08 5.68 7.79
CA PRO A 125 20.65 5.31 9.14
C PRO A 125 20.94 6.44 10.14
N ASP A 126 20.10 6.55 11.16
CA ASP A 126 20.29 7.40 12.35
C ASP A 126 20.27 8.93 12.16
N GLN A 127 20.07 9.44 10.94
CA GLN A 127 19.95 10.89 10.68
C GLN A 127 18.51 11.42 10.74
N PHE A 128 17.52 10.57 10.46
CA PHE A 128 16.14 10.99 10.29
C PHE A 128 15.17 10.00 10.92
N ALA A 129 14.13 10.52 11.58
CA ALA A 129 12.95 9.76 11.93
C ALA A 129 11.95 9.81 10.77
N PHE A 130 11.36 8.65 10.44
CA PHE A 130 10.44 8.51 9.31
C PHE A 130 9.09 7.95 9.70
N ASP A 131 8.04 8.52 9.12
CA ASP A 131 6.75 7.88 8.96
C ASP A 131 6.65 7.18 7.61
N ASN A 132 6.30 5.90 7.63
CA ASN A 132 6.15 5.09 6.43
C ASN A 132 4.68 5.03 6.02
N VAL A 133 4.35 5.76 4.96
CA VAL A 133 2.95 6.02 4.58
C VAL A 133 2.66 5.61 3.15
N THR A 134 1.37 5.53 2.84
CA THR A 134 0.88 5.42 1.47
C THR A 134 -0.24 6.42 1.24
N LEU A 135 -0.28 6.97 0.03
CA LEU A 135 -1.40 7.78 -0.43
C LEU A 135 -2.37 6.88 -1.20
N VAL A 136 -3.64 6.92 -0.83
CA VAL A 136 -4.67 6.04 -1.38
C VAL A 136 -5.96 6.79 -1.70
N THR A 137 -6.74 6.26 -2.65
CA THR A 137 -8.16 6.59 -2.81
C THR A 137 -9.01 5.42 -2.32
N LEU A 138 -10.14 5.70 -1.68
CA LEU A 138 -10.99 4.67 -1.10
C LEU A 138 -12.06 4.17 -2.06
N TYR A 139 -12.48 2.93 -1.80
CA TYR A 139 -13.79 2.44 -2.19
C TYR A 139 -14.82 2.79 -1.11
N SER A 140 -16.09 2.87 -1.50
CA SER A 140 -17.21 2.99 -0.56
C SER A 140 -17.32 1.78 0.35
N ASP A 141 -18.13 1.89 1.39
CA ASP A 141 -18.65 0.72 2.09
C ASP A 141 -19.41 -0.21 1.12
N PRO A 142 -19.51 -1.52 1.45
CA PRO A 142 -20.23 -2.48 0.63
C PRO A 142 -21.70 -2.11 0.50
N HIS A 143 -22.31 -2.41 -0.65
CA HIS A 143 -23.74 -2.23 -0.84
C HIS A 143 -24.51 -3.14 0.11
N PRO A 144 -25.36 -2.61 1.01
CA PRO A 144 -25.94 -3.39 2.10
C PRO A 144 -26.76 -4.57 1.60
N GLN A 145 -27.68 -4.34 0.65
CA GLN A 145 -28.53 -5.41 0.11
C GLN A 145 -27.75 -6.48 -0.67
N LEU A 146 -26.68 -6.12 -1.38
CA LEU A 146 -25.90 -7.11 -2.13
C LEU A 146 -25.11 -7.98 -1.17
N LEU A 147 -24.56 -7.37 -0.11
CA LEU A 147 -23.86 -8.09 0.94
C LEU A 147 -24.81 -9.00 1.71
N GLU A 148 -25.99 -8.50 2.11
CA GLU A 148 -26.99 -9.25 2.87
C GLU A 148 -27.57 -10.42 2.06
N HIS A 149 -28.06 -10.17 0.84
CA HIS A 149 -28.67 -11.21 0.01
C HIS A 149 -27.68 -12.28 -0.45
N SER A 150 -26.39 -11.96 -0.47
CA SER A 150 -25.32 -12.92 -0.76
C SER A 150 -24.75 -13.59 0.48
N TYR A 151 -25.33 -13.36 1.68
CA TYR A 151 -24.81 -13.86 2.95
C TYR A 151 -23.32 -13.53 3.17
N GLY A 152 -22.90 -12.34 2.74
CA GLY A 152 -21.51 -11.86 2.86
C GLY A 152 -20.57 -12.28 1.72
N ALA A 153 -21.03 -13.08 0.76
CA ALA A 153 -20.17 -13.56 -0.33
C ALA A 153 -19.82 -12.46 -1.35
N VAL A 154 -20.69 -11.47 -1.54
CA VAL A 154 -20.50 -10.39 -2.51
C VAL A 154 -20.31 -9.06 -1.80
N VAL A 155 -19.05 -8.71 -1.57
CA VAL A 155 -18.64 -7.38 -1.10
C VAL A 155 -18.53 -6.46 -2.31
N SER A 156 -19.57 -5.65 -2.57
CA SER A 156 -19.59 -4.75 -3.73
C SER A 156 -19.55 -3.28 -3.35
N CYS A 157 -18.55 -2.56 -3.86
CA CYS A 157 -18.27 -1.16 -3.56
C CYS A 157 -18.27 -0.28 -4.84
N THR A 158 -18.26 1.03 -4.66
CA THR A 158 -17.97 2.02 -5.73
C THR A 158 -16.65 2.72 -5.47
N LYS A 159 -15.93 3.13 -6.52
CA LYS A 159 -14.78 4.02 -6.36
C LYS A 159 -15.25 5.40 -5.92
N LEU A 160 -14.62 5.97 -4.89
CA LEU A 160 -14.92 7.34 -4.43
C LEU A 160 -14.03 8.39 -5.11
N GLY A 161 -12.90 7.98 -5.69
CA GLY A 161 -12.01 8.83 -6.46
C GLY A 161 -11.26 9.87 -5.60
N GLU A 162 -10.87 10.99 -6.22
CA GLU A 162 -10.05 12.04 -5.59
C GLU A 162 -10.63 12.62 -4.30
N ALA A 163 -11.96 12.67 -4.17
CA ALA A 163 -12.62 13.17 -2.97
C ALA A 163 -12.36 12.31 -1.71
N SER A 164 -11.85 11.09 -1.90
CA SER A 164 -11.48 10.16 -0.83
C SER A 164 -9.98 10.00 -0.63
N LEU A 165 -9.19 10.86 -1.26
CA LEU A 165 -7.73 10.84 -1.17
C LEU A 165 -7.30 11.06 0.28
N GLN A 166 -6.45 10.17 0.80
CA GLN A 166 -5.92 10.29 2.15
C GLN A 166 -4.60 9.53 2.33
N VAL A 167 -3.88 9.92 3.37
CA VAL A 167 -2.66 9.24 3.82
C VAL A 167 -3.03 8.19 4.87
N ILE A 168 -2.51 6.97 4.71
CA ILE A 168 -2.61 5.92 5.73
C ILE A 168 -1.21 5.34 6.02
N PRO A 169 -0.97 4.82 7.23
CA PRO A 169 0.29 4.14 7.52
C PRO A 169 0.38 2.84 6.71
N ILE A 170 1.57 2.49 6.21
CA ILE A 170 1.82 1.26 5.44
C ILE A 170 1.40 0.01 6.24
N SER A 171 1.59 0.03 7.55
CA SER A 171 1.21 -1.06 8.46
C SER A 171 -0.30 -1.33 8.53
N ALA A 172 -1.14 -0.43 8.02
CA ALA A 172 -2.57 -0.65 7.89
C ALA A 172 -2.92 -1.55 6.70
N ILE A 173 -2.02 -1.75 5.73
CA ILE A 173 -2.25 -2.63 4.58
C ILE A 173 -2.13 -4.10 5.02
N GLN A 174 -3.21 -4.86 4.85
CA GLN A 174 -3.28 -6.26 5.24
C GLN A 174 -2.91 -7.19 4.08
N SER A 175 -3.48 -6.95 2.91
CA SER A 175 -3.30 -7.80 1.73
C SER A 175 -3.56 -7.04 0.43
N VAL A 176 -3.03 -7.57 -0.67
CA VAL A 176 -3.42 -7.19 -2.03
C VAL A 176 -4.70 -7.95 -2.37
N VAL A 177 -5.66 -7.23 -2.94
CA VAL A 177 -6.95 -7.76 -3.37
C VAL A 177 -7.21 -7.38 -4.83
N ALA A 178 -8.12 -8.09 -5.48
CA ALA A 178 -8.67 -7.66 -6.75
C ALA A 178 -10.03 -6.98 -6.51
N MET A 179 -10.21 -5.81 -7.12
CA MET A 179 -11.51 -5.14 -7.18
C MET A 179 -12.02 -5.26 -8.61
N VAL A 180 -12.86 -6.25 -8.85
CA VAL A 180 -13.28 -6.68 -10.18
C VAL A 180 -14.52 -5.89 -10.61
N PRO A 181 -14.49 -5.17 -11.74
CA PRO A 181 -15.66 -4.47 -12.25
C PRO A 181 -16.84 -5.43 -12.49
N HIS A 182 -18.04 -5.04 -12.08
CA HIS A 182 -19.28 -5.76 -12.37
C HIS A 182 -20.49 -4.82 -12.41
N ARG A 183 -21.63 -5.33 -12.90
CA ARG A 183 -22.86 -4.54 -13.14
C ARG A 183 -24.10 -5.19 -12.52
N PRO A 184 -24.23 -5.22 -11.19
CA PRO A 184 -25.41 -5.78 -10.53
C PRO A 184 -26.67 -4.95 -10.81
N MET A 185 -27.83 -5.62 -10.79
CA MET A 185 -29.14 -4.97 -10.81
C MET A 185 -29.50 -4.52 -9.40
N ILE A 186 -29.62 -3.20 -9.20
CA ILE A 186 -29.99 -2.57 -7.94
C ILE A 186 -31.18 -1.65 -8.22
N ASP A 187 -32.29 -1.85 -7.52
CA ASP A 187 -33.55 -1.11 -7.72
C ASP A 187 -34.00 -1.07 -9.19
N GLY A 188 -33.91 -2.21 -9.88
CA GLY A 188 -34.29 -2.34 -11.28
C GLY A 188 -33.32 -1.72 -12.30
N ARG A 189 -32.15 -1.22 -11.87
CA ARG A 189 -31.15 -0.61 -12.74
C ARG A 189 -29.78 -1.26 -12.60
N ALA A 190 -29.11 -1.53 -13.72
CA ALA A 190 -27.71 -1.94 -13.73
C ALA A 190 -26.82 -0.78 -13.25
N ARG A 191 -25.95 -1.04 -12.27
CA ARG A 191 -25.03 -0.04 -11.70
C ARG A 191 -23.59 -0.51 -11.85
N ASP A 192 -22.70 0.38 -12.29
CA ASP A 192 -21.26 0.11 -12.30
C ASP A 192 -20.73 0.04 -10.86
N ARG A 193 -20.18 -1.11 -10.49
CA ARG A 193 -19.58 -1.35 -9.17
C ARG A 193 -18.32 -2.22 -9.32
N TYR A 194 -17.66 -2.46 -8.21
CA TYR A 194 -16.52 -3.39 -8.12
C TYR A 194 -16.81 -4.37 -6.99
N PHE A 195 -16.54 -5.66 -7.19
CA PHE A 195 -16.62 -6.64 -6.11
C PHE A 195 -15.24 -7.13 -5.70
N LEU A 196 -15.11 -7.42 -4.41
CA LEU A 196 -13.88 -7.91 -3.81
C LEU A 196 -13.60 -9.35 -4.26
N VAL A 197 -12.37 -9.61 -4.67
CA VAL A 197 -11.81 -10.96 -4.77
C VAL A 197 -10.50 -11.02 -3.98
N GLU A 198 -10.50 -11.84 -2.94
CA GLU A 198 -9.30 -12.13 -2.16
C GLU A 198 -8.56 -13.34 -2.76
N LYS A 199 -7.23 -13.29 -2.72
CA LYS A 199 -6.43 -14.43 -3.17
C LYS A 199 -6.47 -15.53 -2.09
N MET A 200 -7.27 -16.56 -2.34
CA MET A 200 -7.37 -17.73 -1.47
C MET A 200 -6.01 -18.45 -1.33
N GLY A 201 -5.73 -19.00 -0.14
CA GLY A 201 -4.61 -19.93 0.09
C GLY A 201 -3.30 -19.33 0.62
N MET A 202 -3.28 -18.06 1.06
CA MET A 202 -2.07 -17.45 1.65
C MET A 202 -2.10 -17.30 3.17
N ASP A 203 -3.27 -17.40 3.81
CA ASP A 203 -3.39 -17.38 5.27
C ASP A 203 -2.85 -18.67 5.92
N ILE A 204 -2.67 -19.73 5.13
CA ILE A 204 -2.12 -21.02 5.57
C ILE A 204 -0.63 -20.92 5.93
N ALA A 205 0.10 -19.93 5.39
CA ALA A 205 1.53 -19.77 5.63
C ALA A 205 1.88 -19.21 7.02
N ARG A 206 0.89 -18.76 7.81
CA ARG A 206 1.13 -18.19 9.16
C ARG A 206 0.93 -19.19 10.30
N LEU A 207 0.41 -20.39 10.03
CA LEU A 207 0.09 -21.40 11.04
C LEU A 207 1.24 -22.38 11.33
N GLY A 208 2.46 -22.09 10.89
CA GLY A 208 3.57 -23.04 10.85
C GLY A 208 4.73 -22.80 11.81
N VAL A 209 4.61 -21.93 12.82
CA VAL A 209 5.64 -21.78 13.86
C VAL A 209 4.96 -21.43 15.20
N GLU A 210 4.36 -22.44 15.83
CA GLU A 210 4.36 -22.50 17.30
C GLU A 210 5.58 -23.37 17.62
N GLU A 211 6.69 -22.73 18.01
CA GLU A 211 7.79 -23.44 18.66
C GLU A 211 7.31 -23.74 20.08
N ASP A 212 7.02 -25.01 20.34
CA ASP A 212 6.87 -25.54 21.68
C ASP A 212 8.22 -25.37 22.42
N GLU A 213 8.34 -24.31 23.21
CA GLU A 213 9.28 -24.28 24.34
C GLU A 213 8.61 -25.05 25.49
N GLU A 214 8.91 -26.35 25.59
CA GLU A 214 8.77 -27.11 26.85
C GLU A 214 10.16 -27.26 27.51
N ASP A 215 10.16 -27.04 28.82
CA ASP A 215 11.27 -26.87 29.77
C ASP A 215 12.38 -27.95 29.78
#